data_AF-A0A7K2YPC4-F1
#
_entry.id   AF-A0A7K2YPC4-F1
#
_cell.length_a   1.000
_cell.length_b   1.000
_cell.length_c   1.000
_cell.angle_alpha   90.00
_cell.angle_beta   90.00
_cell.angle_gamma   90.00
#
_symmetry.space_group_name_H-M   'P 1'
#
loop_
_entity.id
_entity.type
_entity.pdbx_description
1 polymer ?
#
loop_
_entity_poly.entity_id
_entity_poly.type
_entity_poly.pdbx_seq_one_letter_code
_entity_poly.pdbx_strand_id
1 'polypeptide(L)'
;MTTLDALPHPDRVRELALTARRLAASGELADVLAEFAQARPGRRERALALTLAMLGGDIDHVTAAMRDPDPAIAGRAVSAAARLPIPDDALA
;
A
#
# COMPACT_ATOMS: atom_id res chain seq x y z
N MET A 1 17.13 8.99 22.58
CA MET A 1 16.67 7.96 21.62
C MET A 1 15.68 7.06 22.34
N THR A 2 14.39 7.27 22.10
CA THR A 2 13.32 6.41 22.63
C THR A 2 13.29 5.13 21.81
N THR A 3 13.74 4.02 22.40
CA THR A 3 13.58 2.69 21.82
C THR A 3 12.10 2.36 21.82
N LEU A 4 11.47 2.40 20.65
CA LEU A 4 10.10 1.93 20.48
C LEU A 4 10.07 0.43 20.76
N ASP A 5 9.20 0.01 21.67
CA ASP A 5 8.98 -1.41 21.90
C ASP A 5 8.25 -1.98 20.67
N ALA A 6 9.01 -2.67 19.82
CA ALA A 6 8.51 -3.06 18.51
C ALA A 6 7.59 -4.26 18.66
N LEU A 7 6.31 -4.08 18.29
CA LEU A 7 5.37 -5.19 18.13
C LEU A 7 6.02 -6.34 17.34
N PRO A 8 5.79 -7.62 17.70
CA PRO A 8 6.19 -8.75 16.87
C PRO A 8 5.72 -8.58 15.43
N HIS A 9 6.48 -9.11 14.47
CA HIS A 9 6.14 -8.99 13.05
C HIS A 9 4.67 -9.35 12.69
N PRO A 10 4.10 -10.47 13.18
CA PRO A 10 2.69 -10.79 12.88
C PRO A 10 1.72 -9.73 13.39
N ASP A 11 1.97 -9.17 14.58
CA ASP A 11 1.11 -8.15 15.17
C ASP A 11 1.21 -6.83 14.39
N ARG A 12 2.41 -6.46 13.94
CA ARG A 12 2.58 -5.31 13.03
C ARG A 12 1.78 -5.46 11.75
N VAL A 13 1.76 -6.65 11.16
CA VAL A 13 1.00 -6.92 9.93
C VAL A 13 -0.49 -6.87 10.19
N ARG A 14 -0.95 -7.41 11.33
CA ARG A 14 -2.36 -7.34 11.75
C ARG A 14 -2.81 -5.90 11.93
N GLU A 15 -2.06 -5.10 12.68
CA GLU A 15 -2.38 -3.69 12.92
C GLU A 15 -2.37 -2.88 11.62
N LEU A 16 -1.44 -3.15 10.72
CA LEU A 16 -1.40 -2.50 9.41
C LEU A 16 -2.68 -2.81 8.59
N ALA A 17 -3.12 -4.07 8.61
CA ALA A 17 -4.33 -4.48 7.90
C ALA A 17 -5.61 -3.89 8.51
N LEU A 18 -5.69 -3.80 9.84
CA LEU A 18 -6.81 -3.14 10.52
C LEU A 18 -6.84 -1.65 10.21
N THR A 19 -5.68 -0.99 10.23
CA THR A 19 -5.54 0.43 9.91
C THR A 19 -5.96 0.71 8.47
N ALA A 20 -5.48 -0.07 7.50
CA ALA A 20 -5.87 0.08 6.09
C ALA A 20 -7.38 -0.01 5.89
N ARG A 21 -8.02 -1.03 6.50
CA ARG A 21 -9.48 -1.22 6.42
C ARG A 21 -10.25 -0.09 7.09
N ARG A 22 -9.76 0.42 8.22
CA ARG A 22 -10.38 1.55 8.92
C ARG A 22 -10.32 2.83 8.08
N LEU A 23 -9.15 3.12 7.50
CA LEU A 23 -8.96 4.29 6.63
C LEU A 23 -9.81 4.19 5.36
N ALA A 24 -9.92 2.99 4.78
CA ALA A 24 -10.81 2.77 3.64
C ALA A 24 -12.28 3.01 4.03
N ALA A 25 -12.71 2.49 5.18
CA ALA A 25 -14.08 2.66 5.66
C ALA A 25 -14.41 4.12 6.04
N SER A 26 -13.42 4.92 6.45
CA SER A 26 -13.61 6.35 6.72
C SER A 26 -13.39 7.24 5.50
N GLY A 27 -12.92 6.70 4.37
CA GLY A 27 -12.63 7.46 3.16
C GLY A 27 -11.30 8.23 3.19
N GLU A 28 -10.50 8.07 4.24
CA GLU A 28 -9.23 8.80 4.46
C GLU A 28 -8.02 8.11 3.81
N LEU A 29 -8.18 6.89 3.28
CA LEU A 29 -7.06 6.11 2.76
C LEU A 29 -6.30 6.82 1.63
N ALA A 30 -7.03 7.42 0.68
CA ALA A 30 -6.42 8.10 -0.46
C ALA A 30 -5.54 9.28 -0.02
N ASP A 31 -6.00 10.05 0.97
CA ASP A 31 -5.26 11.19 1.52
C ASP A 31 -3.96 10.73 2.19
N VAL A 32 -4.04 9.67 3.00
CA VAL A 32 -2.84 9.08 3.63
C VAL A 32 -1.84 8.59 2.57
N LEU A 33 -2.32 7.92 1.52
CA LEU A 33 -1.44 7.46 0.43
C LEU A 33 -0.82 8.63 -0.34
N ALA A 34 -1.55 9.73 -0.51
CA ALA A 34 -1.03 10.96 -1.12
C ALA A 34 0.07 11.60 -0.25
N GLU A 35 -0.08 11.61 1.07
CA GLU A 35 0.97 12.07 1.99
C GLU A 35 2.26 11.24 1.87
N PHE A 36 2.12 9.90 1.78
CA PHE A 36 3.25 9.01 1.53
C PHE A 36 3.98 9.35 0.23
N ALA A 37 3.23 9.65 -0.85
CA ALA A 37 3.81 10.02 -2.13
C ALA A 37 4.56 11.36 -2.08
N GLN A 38 4.06 12.33 -1.31
CA GLN A 38 4.65 13.67 -1.18
C GLN A 38 5.94 13.67 -0.36
N ALA A 39 6.09 12.73 0.59
CA ALA A 39 7.23 12.67 1.53
C ALA A 39 8.58 12.23 0.91
N ARG A 40 8.72 12.17 -0.42
CA ARG A 40 9.86 11.55 -1.13
C ARG A 40 10.18 10.16 -0.57
N PRO A 41 9.23 9.21 -0.70
CA PRO A 41 9.29 7.95 0.01
C PRO A 41 10.49 7.11 -0.45
N GLY A 42 11.20 6.54 0.51
CA GLY A 42 12.15 5.47 0.28
C GLY A 42 11.45 4.16 -0.08
N ARG A 43 12.25 3.11 -0.32
CA ARG A 43 11.75 1.79 -0.72
C ARG A 43 10.74 1.22 0.28
N ARG A 44 11.01 1.39 1.58
CA ARG A 44 10.17 0.84 2.66
C ARG A 44 8.80 1.52 2.67
N GLU A 45 8.79 2.83 2.55
CA GLU A 45 7.60 3.67 2.56
C GLU A 45 6.71 3.34 1.37
N ARG A 46 7.29 3.20 0.17
CA ARG A 46 6.53 2.77 -1.02
C ARG A 46 5.95 1.37 -0.88
N ALA A 47 6.72 0.41 -0.34
CA ALA A 47 6.22 -0.94 -0.09
C ALA A 47 5.09 -0.96 0.96
N LEU A 48 5.14 -0.06 1.95
CA LEU A 48 4.09 0.10 2.94
C LEU A 48 2.82 0.71 2.33
N ALA A 49 2.96 1.76 1.52
CA ALA A 49 1.87 2.40 0.79
C ALA A 49 1.13 1.40 -0.12
N LEU A 50 1.88 0.59 -0.89
CA LEU A 50 1.29 -0.50 -1.68
C LEU A 50 0.55 -1.52 -0.80
N THR A 51 1.07 -1.85 0.37
CA THR A 51 0.39 -2.78 1.29
C THR A 51 -0.91 -2.20 1.82
N LEU A 52 -0.95 -0.92 2.18
CA LEU A 52 -2.16 -0.22 2.60
C LEU A 52 -3.18 -0.18 1.45
N ALA A 53 -2.76 0.20 0.25
CA ALA A 53 -3.61 0.27 -0.94
C ALA A 53 -4.28 -1.08 -1.26
N MET A 54 -3.51 -2.18 -1.26
CA MET A 54 -4.08 -3.52 -1.49
C MET A 54 -5.10 -3.93 -0.43
N LEU A 55 -4.85 -3.62 0.85
CA LEU A 55 -5.71 -4.01 1.96
C LEU A 55 -6.95 -3.14 2.09
N GLY A 56 -6.85 -1.89 1.65
CA GLY A 56 -7.95 -0.93 1.61
C GLY A 56 -8.69 -0.89 0.28
N GLY A 57 -8.21 -1.60 -0.75
CA GLY A 57 -8.86 -1.67 -2.06
C GLY A 57 -8.66 -0.42 -2.94
N ASP A 58 -7.59 0.34 -2.74
CA ASP A 58 -7.26 1.51 -3.55
C ASP A 58 -6.65 1.07 -4.89
N ILE A 59 -7.52 0.95 -5.91
CA ILE A 59 -7.17 0.45 -7.24
C ILE A 59 -6.21 1.40 -7.96
N ASP A 60 -6.43 2.71 -7.83
CA ASP A 60 -5.62 3.72 -8.52
C ASP A 60 -4.17 3.69 -8.04
N HIS A 61 -3.97 3.57 -6.72
CA HIS A 61 -2.64 3.47 -6.15
C HIS A 61 -1.95 2.15 -6.51
N VAL A 62 -2.68 1.02 -6.53
CA VAL A 62 -2.12 -0.27 -6.98
C VAL A 62 -1.70 -0.20 -8.46
N THR A 63 -2.53 0.42 -9.30
CA THR A 63 -2.24 0.61 -10.73
C THR A 63 -1.00 1.48 -10.94
N ALA A 64 -0.90 2.60 -10.22
CA ALA A 64 0.29 3.45 -10.26
C ALA A 64 1.56 2.70 -9.85
N ALA A 65 1.47 1.85 -8.81
CA ALA A 65 2.59 1.07 -8.31
C ALA A 65 3.11 -0.01 -9.28
N MET A 66 2.32 -0.42 -10.29
CA MET A 66 2.81 -1.30 -11.35
C MET A 66 3.96 -0.69 -12.16
N ARG A 67 4.07 0.64 -12.16
CA ARG A 67 5.13 1.40 -12.83
C ARG A 67 6.24 1.86 -11.88
N ASP A 68 6.31 1.33 -10.65
CA ASP A 68 7.36 1.69 -9.69
C ASP A 68 8.75 1.32 -10.25
N PRO A 69 9.77 2.18 -10.10
CA PRO A 69 11.13 1.88 -10.56
C PRO A 69 11.77 0.69 -9.83
N ASP A 70 11.28 0.29 -8.65
CA ASP A 70 11.69 -0.94 -7.98
C ASP A 70 10.88 -2.14 -8.53
N PRO A 71 11.53 -3.09 -9.23
CA PRO A 71 10.83 -4.22 -9.86
C PRO A 71 10.12 -5.12 -8.85
N ALA A 72 10.56 -5.16 -7.59
CA ALA A 72 9.88 -5.93 -6.55
C ALA A 72 8.54 -5.29 -6.14
N ILE A 73 8.45 -3.95 -6.18
CA ILE A 73 7.21 -3.22 -5.91
C ILE A 73 6.27 -3.38 -7.11
N ALA A 74 6.79 -3.15 -8.33
CA ALA A 74 6.02 -3.32 -9.57
C ALA A 74 5.44 -4.73 -9.70
N GLY A 75 6.26 -5.77 -9.55
CA GLY A 75 5.81 -7.16 -9.63
C GLY A 75 4.78 -7.54 -8.56
N ARG A 76 4.90 -6.98 -7.36
CA ARG A 76 3.91 -7.16 -6.29
C ARG A 76 2.58 -6.48 -6.63
N ALA A 77 2.61 -5.28 -7.20
CA ALA A 77 1.42 -4.56 -7.64
C ALA A 77 0.68 -5.32 -8.75
N VAL A 78 1.40 -5.82 -9.77
CA VAL A 78 0.83 -6.67 -10.83
C VAL A 78 0.19 -7.93 -10.25
N SER A 79 0.87 -8.59 -9.31
CA SER A 79 0.33 -9.79 -8.64
C SER A 79 -0.93 -9.49 -7.82
N ALA A 80 -1.03 -8.30 -7.26
CA ALA A 80 -2.18 -7.85 -6.47
C ALA A 80 -3.39 -7.51 -7.34
N ALA A 81 -3.15 -6.97 -8.53
CA ALA A 81 -4.21 -6.62 -9.46
C ALA A 81 -5.08 -7.81 -9.88
N ALA A 82 -4.49 -9.00 -9.98
CA ALA A 82 -5.24 -10.23 -10.24
C ALA A 82 -6.23 -10.61 -9.11
N ARG A 83 -6.12 -9.99 -7.93
CA ARG A 83 -6.97 -10.25 -6.75
C ARG A 83 -7.93 -9.11 -6.42
N LEU A 84 -7.81 -8.00 -7.13
CA LEU A 84 -8.66 -6.82 -6.99
C LEU A 84 -9.53 -6.71 -8.26
N PRO A 85 -10.73 -6.10 -8.20
CA PRO A 85 -11.53 -5.84 -9.38
C PRO A 85 -10.93 -4.66 -10.18
N ILE A 86 -9.68 -4.81 -10.63
CA ILE A 86 -9.00 -3.81 -11.46
C ILE A 86 -9.48 -3.99 -12.91
N PRO A 87 -9.89 -2.92 -13.60
CA PRO A 87 -10.29 -3.02 -14.99
C PRO A 87 -9.10 -3.44 -15.88
N ASP A 88 -9.37 -4.29 -16.88
CA ASP A 88 -8.33 -4.94 -17.71
C ASP A 88 -7.45 -3.96 -18.49
N ASP A 89 -7.94 -2.75 -18.77
CA ASP A 89 -7.21 -1.67 -19.44
C ASP A 89 -6.03 -1.12 -18.63
N ALA A 90 -6.02 -1.35 -17.31
CA ALA A 90 -4.91 -1.02 -16.43
C ALA A 90 -3.75 -2.03 -16.46
N LEU A 91 -3.94 -3.21 -17.07
CA LEU A 91 -2.96 -4.30 -17.13
C LEU A 91 -2.13 -4.32 -18.43
N ALA A 92 -2.41 -3.41 -19.38
CA ALA A 92 -1.79 -3.34 -20.70
C ALA A 92 -0.49 -2.53 -20.75
#